data_AF-A0A9N8PFP8-F1
#
_entry.id   AF-A0A9N8PFP8-F1
#
_cell.length_a   1.000
_cell.length_b   1.000
_cell.length_c   1.000
_cell.angle_alpha   90.00
_cell.angle_beta   90.00
_cell.angle_gamma   90.00
#
_symmetry.space_group_name_H-M   'P 1'
#
loop_
_entity.id
_entity.type
_entity.pdbx_description
1 polymer ?
#
loop_
_entity_poly.entity_id
_entity_poly.type
_entity_poly.pdbx_seq_one_letter_code
_entity_poly.pdbx_strand_id
1 'polypeptide(L)'
;MRLFLIRHGETVDNVAGILRDSALTNHGAEQARRLSDFLAENRPPLTRIFSSTLQRAYKTATLLAAKQSNKDLNVTTVDSLIERDFGYYEGKTNRVRKGPNREEHKKEPGFVDVESKDNLGVRADVFLDDHLLPILDDEADFGGAAEHVVAIVSHGILSSSLWRRLLLRLGPKSVKVSREVIAARGQVVLAHLGGWSNTGFLELSIQRQDPPSSPELDIILPPVIPSLDEQATTTHVPSPKSPIVISPPHLVTESSEAEMPIDQLDVIGRVSVTNPTIDLQSSEEDGPRLLEGYRTTILVVDGQQHLQGLKRQRGGIGRAEHDDKQQSMTAFFKRARKD
;
A
#
# COMPACT_ATOMS: atom_id res chain seq x y z
N MET A 1 -13.22 4.67 -5.91
CA MET A 1 -11.82 5.07 -5.74
C MET A 1 -10.98 3.82 -5.69
N ARG A 2 -9.92 3.77 -6.48
CA ARG A 2 -8.86 2.76 -6.41
C ARG A 2 -7.62 3.39 -5.79
N LEU A 3 -7.15 2.81 -4.70
CA LEU A 3 -6.05 3.36 -3.90
C LEU A 3 -4.86 2.41 -3.90
N PHE A 4 -3.69 2.95 -4.23
CA PHE A 4 -2.41 2.27 -4.15
C PHE A 4 -1.57 2.91 -3.04
N LEU A 5 -1.17 2.13 -2.05
CA LEU A 5 -0.16 2.54 -1.07
C LEU A 5 1.13 1.80 -1.40
N ILE A 6 2.22 2.52 -1.64
CA ILE A 6 3.43 2.02 -2.29
C ILE A 6 4.63 2.39 -1.43
N ARG A 7 5.51 1.43 -1.13
CA ARG A 7 6.81 1.73 -0.53
C ARG A 7 7.80 2.16 -1.61
N HIS A 8 8.66 3.13 -1.31
CA HIS A 8 9.76 3.53 -2.19
C HIS A 8 10.67 2.35 -2.61
N GLY A 9 11.39 2.53 -3.73
CA GLY A 9 12.40 1.58 -4.19
C GLY A 9 13.59 1.45 -3.24
N GLU A 10 14.39 0.41 -3.41
CA GLU A 10 15.54 0.15 -2.55
C GLU A 10 16.55 1.31 -2.55
N THR A 11 17.11 1.61 -1.39
CA THR A 11 18.14 2.64 -1.19
C THR A 11 19.47 2.06 -0.73
N VAL A 12 20.54 2.85 -0.85
CA VAL A 12 21.90 2.46 -0.42
C VAL A 12 21.88 2.07 1.07
N ASP A 13 21.21 2.86 1.91
CA ASP A 13 21.13 2.60 3.35
C ASP A 13 20.21 1.41 3.68
N ASN A 14 19.20 1.09 2.85
CA ASN A 14 18.45 -0.18 3.02
C ASN A 14 19.36 -1.40 2.85
N VAL A 15 20.25 -1.39 1.85
CA VAL A 15 21.20 -2.49 1.63
C VAL A 15 22.19 -2.60 2.79
N ALA A 16 22.55 -1.48 3.42
CA ALA A 16 23.45 -1.43 4.57
C ALA A 16 22.76 -1.65 5.93
N GLY A 17 21.41 -1.68 5.98
CA GLY A 17 20.64 -1.76 7.22
C GLY A 17 20.73 -0.51 8.11
N ILE A 18 21.00 0.65 7.49
CA ILE A 18 21.15 1.97 8.13
C ILE A 18 19.79 2.70 8.12
N LEU A 19 19.45 3.34 9.23
CA LEU A 19 18.22 4.11 9.41
C LEU A 19 18.47 5.57 9.02
N ARG A 20 18.41 5.92 7.74
CA ARG A 20 18.58 7.30 7.27
C ARG A 20 17.97 7.48 5.88
N ASP A 21 17.71 8.74 5.48
CA ASP A 21 17.48 9.06 4.08
C ASP A 21 18.74 8.87 3.22
N SER A 22 18.59 8.10 2.14
CA SER A 22 19.61 7.91 1.13
C SER A 22 18.95 7.73 -0.23
N ALA A 23 19.72 7.99 -1.28
CA ALA A 23 19.27 7.83 -2.64
C ALA A 23 18.91 6.37 -2.97
N LEU A 24 18.07 6.21 -3.98
CA LEU A 24 17.78 4.90 -4.56
C LEU A 24 19.07 4.25 -5.06
N THR A 25 19.17 2.93 -4.95
CA THR A 25 20.19 2.19 -5.70
C THR A 25 19.78 2.10 -7.16
N ASN A 26 20.72 1.73 -8.05
CA ASN A 26 20.35 1.37 -9.43
C ASN A 26 19.30 0.25 -9.49
N HIS A 27 19.38 -0.71 -8.56
CA HIS A 27 18.36 -1.75 -8.42
C HIS A 27 17.02 -1.16 -7.97
N GLY A 28 17.01 -0.25 -6.99
CA GLY A 28 15.80 0.44 -6.54
C GLY A 28 15.13 1.29 -7.60
N ALA A 29 15.92 1.97 -8.45
CA ALA A 29 15.38 2.70 -9.59
C ALA A 29 14.75 1.75 -10.63
N GLU A 30 15.36 0.59 -10.89
CA GLU A 30 14.79 -0.42 -11.78
C GLU A 30 13.52 -1.05 -11.19
N GLN A 31 13.48 -1.32 -9.88
CA GLN A 31 12.26 -1.74 -9.19
C GLN A 31 11.11 -0.74 -9.41
N ALA A 32 11.40 0.57 -9.32
CA ALA A 32 10.42 1.63 -9.50
C ALA A 32 9.96 1.76 -10.97
N ARG A 33 10.88 1.63 -11.94
CA ARG A 33 10.55 1.60 -13.37
C ARG A 33 9.62 0.45 -13.71
N ARG A 34 9.93 -0.76 -13.22
CA ARG A 34 9.06 -1.93 -13.45
C ARG A 34 7.69 -1.79 -12.79
N LEU A 35 7.62 -1.21 -11.60
CA LEU A 35 6.33 -0.89 -10.97
C LEU A 35 5.54 0.09 -11.85
N SER A 36 6.20 1.11 -12.38
CA SER A 36 5.57 2.08 -13.26
C SER A 36 5.02 1.43 -14.54
N ASP A 37 5.78 0.56 -15.19
CA ASP A 37 5.34 -0.18 -16.38
C ASP A 37 4.17 -1.11 -16.03
N PHE A 38 4.29 -1.86 -14.94
CA PHE A 38 3.24 -2.77 -14.49
C PHE A 38 1.91 -2.04 -14.22
N LEU A 39 1.93 -0.91 -13.51
CA LEU A 39 0.71 -0.15 -13.24
C LEU A 39 0.10 0.42 -14.53
N ALA A 40 0.92 0.95 -15.45
CA ALA A 40 0.44 1.48 -16.73
C ALA A 40 -0.19 0.40 -17.63
N GLU A 41 0.32 -0.83 -17.58
CA GLU A 41 -0.16 -1.94 -18.41
C GLU A 41 -1.35 -2.70 -17.79
N ASN A 42 -1.40 -2.78 -16.45
CA ASN A 42 -2.30 -3.70 -15.75
C ASN A 42 -3.36 -3.00 -14.90
N ARG A 43 -3.34 -1.67 -14.79
CA ARG A 43 -4.28 -0.90 -13.97
C ARG A 43 -4.84 0.30 -14.72
N PRO A 44 -6.00 0.83 -14.31
CA PRO A 44 -6.48 2.12 -14.78
C PRO A 44 -5.41 3.21 -14.57
N PRO A 45 -5.30 4.20 -15.48
CA PRO A 45 -4.34 5.29 -15.33
C PRO A 45 -4.48 6.03 -14.01
N LEU A 46 -3.35 6.38 -13.40
CA LEU A 46 -3.35 7.15 -12.16
C LEU A 46 -3.92 8.56 -12.41
N THR A 47 -4.80 8.98 -11.52
CA THR A 47 -5.41 10.31 -11.51
C THR A 47 -4.71 11.26 -10.55
N ARG A 48 -4.11 10.73 -9.47
CA ARG A 48 -3.37 11.50 -8.46
C ARG A 48 -2.20 10.71 -7.92
N ILE A 49 -1.10 11.40 -7.64
CA ILE A 49 0.07 10.82 -6.98
C ILE A 49 0.46 11.72 -5.80
N PHE A 50 0.43 11.16 -4.60
CA PHE A 50 1.02 11.75 -3.41
C PHE A 50 2.36 11.10 -3.11
N SER A 51 3.32 11.87 -2.62
CA SER A 51 4.60 11.35 -2.19
C SER A 51 5.11 11.99 -0.91
N SER A 52 5.89 11.24 -0.15
CA SER A 52 6.78 11.84 0.85
C SER A 52 7.74 12.84 0.21
N THR A 53 8.10 13.88 0.96
CA THR A 53 9.16 14.83 0.58
C THR A 53 10.57 14.22 0.53
N LEU A 54 10.79 13.04 1.11
CA LEU A 54 12.09 12.36 1.09
C LEU A 54 12.44 11.85 -0.32
N GLN A 55 13.69 12.06 -0.73
CA GLN A 55 14.14 11.91 -2.12
C GLN A 55 13.82 10.53 -2.70
N ARG A 56 14.03 9.45 -1.93
CA ARG A 56 13.77 8.07 -2.37
C ARG A 56 12.30 7.81 -2.77
N ALA A 57 11.37 8.38 -2.03
CA ALA A 57 9.94 8.25 -2.30
C ALA A 57 9.53 9.15 -3.46
N TYR A 58 10.00 10.39 -3.47
CA TYR A 58 9.73 11.33 -4.56
C TYR A 58 10.26 10.82 -5.90
N LYS A 59 11.50 10.32 -5.97
CA LYS A 59 12.05 9.70 -7.19
C LYS A 59 11.22 8.51 -7.67
N THR A 60 10.77 7.67 -6.74
CA THR A 60 9.88 6.54 -7.06
C THR A 60 8.57 7.06 -7.66
N ALA A 61 7.92 8.05 -7.04
CA ALA A 61 6.69 8.67 -7.52
C ALA A 61 6.84 9.33 -8.90
N THR A 62 7.95 10.02 -9.14
CA THR A 62 8.25 10.65 -10.44
C THR A 62 8.39 9.62 -11.55
N LEU A 63 9.02 8.47 -11.28
CA LEU A 63 9.10 7.37 -12.24
C LEU A 63 7.70 6.83 -12.57
N LEU A 64 6.83 6.69 -11.56
CA LEU A 64 5.44 6.27 -11.74
C LEU A 64 4.66 7.24 -12.62
N ALA A 65 4.80 8.55 -12.38
CA ALA A 65 4.13 9.61 -13.15
C ALA A 65 4.56 9.59 -14.63
N ALA A 66 5.85 9.39 -14.91
CA ALA A 66 6.43 9.48 -16.26
C ALA A 66 5.84 8.49 -17.27
N LYS A 67 5.23 7.39 -16.82
CA LYS A 67 4.62 6.36 -17.69
C LYS A 67 3.10 6.47 -17.79
N GLN A 68 2.46 7.35 -17.02
CA GLN A 68 1.02 7.52 -17.08
C GLN A 68 0.61 8.20 -18.39
N SER A 69 -0.55 7.82 -18.91
CA SER A 69 -1.12 8.44 -20.12
C SER A 69 -1.55 9.89 -19.89
N ASN A 70 -1.87 10.25 -18.64
CA ASN A 70 -2.20 11.60 -18.24
C ASN A 70 -0.93 12.45 -18.12
N LYS A 71 -0.72 13.36 -19.08
CA LYS A 71 0.47 14.22 -19.13
C LYS A 71 0.47 15.34 -18.09
N ASP A 72 -0.70 15.70 -17.56
CA ASP A 72 -0.85 16.74 -16.54
C ASP A 72 -0.76 16.18 -15.12
N LEU A 73 -0.49 14.87 -14.99
CA LEU A 73 -0.33 14.21 -13.71
C LEU A 73 1.00 14.62 -13.04
N ASN A 74 0.88 15.47 -12.03
CA ASN A 74 2.00 15.92 -11.21
C ASN A 74 2.05 15.16 -9.88
N VAL A 75 3.26 15.00 -9.34
CA VAL A 75 3.47 14.44 -8.00
C VAL A 75 3.26 15.53 -6.96
N THR A 76 2.30 15.34 -6.06
CA THR A 76 2.07 16.23 -4.91
C THR A 76 2.85 15.70 -3.71
N THR A 77 3.84 16.45 -3.24
CA THR A 77 4.59 16.06 -2.03
C THR A 77 3.87 16.52 -0.77
N VAL A 78 3.84 15.67 0.25
CA VAL A 78 3.20 15.95 1.53
C VAL A 78 4.15 15.59 2.68
N ASP A 79 4.36 16.53 3.61
CA ASP A 79 5.30 16.37 4.73
C ASP A 79 4.85 15.28 5.71
N SER A 80 3.55 15.11 5.93
CA SER A 80 3.02 14.06 6.79
C SER A 80 3.31 12.65 6.26
N LEU A 81 3.75 12.51 5.00
CA LEU A 81 4.12 11.25 4.37
C LEU A 81 5.59 10.81 4.57
N ILE A 82 6.40 11.53 5.35
CA ILE A 82 7.77 11.10 5.67
C ILE A 82 7.82 9.85 6.57
N GLU A 83 8.91 9.09 6.47
CA GLU A 83 9.12 7.92 7.33
C GLU A 83 9.17 8.34 8.81
N ARG A 84 8.98 7.36 9.69
CA ARG A 84 9.19 7.56 11.12
C ARG A 84 10.57 8.16 11.40
N ASP A 85 10.60 9.22 12.20
CA ASP A 85 11.85 9.83 12.66
C ASP A 85 12.50 8.93 13.72
N PHE A 86 13.75 8.51 13.47
CA PHE A 86 14.51 7.66 14.39
C PHE A 86 15.36 8.45 15.41
N GLY A 87 15.31 9.77 15.38
CA GLY A 87 16.00 10.65 16.32
C GLY A 87 17.48 10.32 16.44
N TYR A 88 17.93 10.02 17.64
CA TYR A 88 19.31 9.60 17.92
C TYR A 88 19.78 8.43 17.05
N TYR A 89 18.89 7.57 16.57
CA TYR A 89 19.25 6.39 15.78
C TYR A 89 19.37 6.64 14.29
N GLU A 90 19.11 7.86 13.82
CA GLU A 90 19.39 8.25 12.44
C GLU A 90 20.89 8.03 12.10
N GLY A 91 21.14 7.46 10.93
CA GLY A 91 22.47 7.05 10.47
C GLY A 91 23.07 5.82 11.17
N LYS A 92 22.37 5.21 12.13
CA LYS A 92 22.82 4.00 12.83
C LYS A 92 22.16 2.75 12.25
N THR A 93 22.77 1.59 12.47
CA THR A 93 22.14 0.32 12.09
C THR A 93 20.97 0.00 13.01
N ASN A 94 19.97 -0.71 12.50
CA ASN A 94 18.82 -1.13 13.31
C ASN A 94 19.23 -2.05 14.50
N ARG A 95 20.39 -2.71 14.42
CA ARG A 95 20.97 -3.49 15.52
C ARG A 95 21.33 -2.63 16.72
N VAL A 96 21.81 -1.40 16.50
CA VAL A 96 22.10 -0.46 17.59
C VAL A 96 20.80 -0.03 18.27
N ARG A 97 19.75 0.22 17.48
CA ARG A 97 18.42 0.58 18.01
C ARG A 97 17.79 -0.53 18.85
N LYS A 98 17.93 -1.78 18.42
CA LYS A 98 17.40 -2.97 19.12
C LYS A 98 18.38 -3.59 20.13
N GLY A 99 19.54 -2.96 20.36
CA GLY A 99 20.58 -3.46 21.25
C GLY A 99 20.26 -3.26 22.73
N PRO A 100 21.01 -3.93 23.64
CA PRO A 100 20.79 -3.85 25.08
C PRO A 100 21.09 -2.46 25.68
N ASN A 101 21.91 -1.65 25.01
CA ASN A 101 22.41 -0.37 25.54
C ASN A 101 21.42 0.81 25.35
N ARG A 102 20.13 0.54 25.17
CA ARG A 102 19.11 1.56 24.89
C ARG A 102 19.02 2.62 25.99
N GLU A 103 19.15 2.23 27.26
CA GLU A 103 19.12 3.16 28.40
C GLU A 103 20.41 3.99 28.53
N GLU A 104 21.53 3.49 27.99
CA GLU A 104 22.78 4.25 27.95
C GLU A 104 22.71 5.35 26.89
N HIS A 105 22.16 5.05 25.72
CA HIS A 105 22.01 6.04 24.65
C HIS A 105 21.19 7.27 25.08
N LYS A 106 20.19 7.10 25.95
CA LYS A 106 19.39 8.23 26.49
C LYS A 106 20.20 9.24 27.28
N LYS A 107 21.40 8.87 27.75
CA LYS A 107 22.31 9.73 28.51
C LYS A 107 23.30 10.47 27.60
N GLU A 108 23.33 10.15 26.31
CA GLU A 108 24.23 10.79 25.35
C GLU A 108 23.82 12.26 25.10
N PRO A 109 24.78 13.19 25.03
CA PRO A 109 24.50 14.58 24.65
C PRO A 109 23.79 14.67 23.30
N GLY A 110 22.68 15.41 23.24
CA GLY A 110 21.91 15.58 22.01
C GLY A 110 21.00 14.39 21.66
N PHE A 111 20.71 13.49 22.60
CA PHE A 111 19.73 12.43 22.41
C PHE A 111 18.34 13.00 22.08
N VAL A 112 17.78 12.54 20.96
CA VAL A 112 16.39 12.74 20.56
C VAL A 112 15.74 11.36 20.49
N ASP A 113 14.58 11.18 21.11
CA ASP A 113 13.91 9.88 21.07
C ASP A 113 13.31 9.60 19.68
N VAL A 114 13.06 8.33 19.40
CA VAL A 114 12.35 7.90 18.20
C VAL A 114 10.91 8.42 18.27
N GLU A 115 10.39 8.93 17.16
CA GLU A 115 9.00 9.37 17.06
C GLU A 115 8.04 8.30 17.62
N SER A 116 7.12 8.71 18.48
CA SER A 116 6.15 7.80 19.10
C SER A 116 5.19 7.22 18.05
N LYS A 117 4.59 6.07 18.36
CA LYS A 117 3.54 5.49 17.48
C LYS A 117 2.33 6.42 17.37
N ASP A 118 2.05 7.20 18.41
CA ASP A 118 0.93 8.14 18.44
C ASP A 118 1.19 9.35 17.55
N ASN A 119 2.38 9.96 17.60
CA ASN A 119 2.75 11.06 16.70
C ASN A 119 2.75 10.61 15.23
N LEU A 120 3.27 9.41 14.96
CA LEU A 120 3.20 8.79 13.63
C LEU A 120 1.75 8.55 13.20
N GLY A 121 0.86 8.22 14.14
CA GLY A 121 -0.58 8.08 13.92
C GLY A 121 -1.24 9.41 13.57
N VAL A 122 -0.94 10.47 14.32
CA VAL A 122 -1.44 11.83 14.08
C VAL A 122 -1.03 12.34 12.70
N ARG A 123 0.24 12.13 12.29
CA ARG A 123 0.65 12.49 10.92
C ARG A 123 -0.11 11.73 9.85
N ALA A 124 -0.32 10.43 10.07
CA ALA A 124 -1.13 9.63 9.16
C ALA A 124 -2.58 10.14 9.09
N ASP A 125 -3.17 10.58 10.21
CA ASP A 125 -4.50 11.20 10.21
C ASP A 125 -4.54 12.50 9.43
N VAL A 126 -3.59 13.40 9.66
CA VAL A 126 -3.47 14.67 8.91
C VAL A 126 -3.46 14.39 7.40
N PHE A 127 -2.69 13.40 6.94
CA PHE A 127 -2.72 13.02 5.53
C PHE A 127 -4.09 12.52 5.06
N LEU A 128 -4.74 11.66 5.86
CA LEU A 128 -6.05 11.11 5.51
C LEU A 128 -7.09 12.22 5.41
N ASP A 129 -7.17 13.07 6.43
CA ASP A 129 -8.23 14.06 6.60
C ASP A 129 -8.03 15.23 5.60
N ASP A 130 -6.80 15.70 5.40
CA ASP A 130 -6.53 16.89 4.55
C ASP A 130 -6.37 16.56 3.06
N HIS A 131 -5.98 15.33 2.72
CA HIS A 131 -5.65 14.97 1.33
C HIS A 131 -6.43 13.78 0.78
N LEU A 132 -6.53 12.67 1.51
CA LEU A 132 -7.09 11.44 0.93
C LEU A 132 -8.62 11.43 0.91
N LEU A 133 -9.23 11.66 2.07
CA LEU A 133 -10.68 11.54 2.24
C LEU A 133 -11.47 12.59 1.45
N PRO A 134 -11.03 13.86 1.34
CA PRO A 134 -11.72 14.86 0.51
C PRO A 134 -11.88 14.44 -0.96
N ILE A 135 -11.00 13.59 -1.49
CA ILE A 135 -11.09 13.07 -2.88
C ILE A 135 -12.34 12.19 -3.06
N LEU A 136 -12.86 11.57 -2.00
CA LEU A 136 -14.08 10.76 -2.09
C LEU A 136 -15.34 11.58 -2.35
N ASP A 137 -15.30 12.91 -2.11
CA ASP A 137 -16.40 13.84 -2.38
C ASP A 137 -16.23 14.60 -3.70
N ASP A 138 -15.06 14.45 -4.32
CA ASP A 138 -14.72 15.16 -5.54
C ASP A 138 -15.41 14.48 -6.74
N GLU A 139 -16.70 14.74 -6.91
CA GLU A 139 -17.52 14.24 -8.03
C GLU A 139 -17.16 14.93 -9.36
N ALA A 140 -16.31 15.96 -9.34
CA ALA A 140 -16.02 16.83 -10.47
C ALA A 140 -14.57 16.65 -10.99
N ASP A 141 -14.43 16.74 -12.31
CA ASP A 141 -13.23 17.26 -12.97
C ASP A 141 -11.92 16.47 -12.94
N PHE A 142 -11.91 15.23 -13.46
CA PHE A 142 -10.64 14.62 -13.94
C PHE A 142 -10.74 14.06 -15.36
N GLY A 143 -11.18 14.90 -16.31
CA GLY A 143 -10.97 14.64 -17.74
C GLY A 143 -11.69 13.41 -18.31
N GLY A 144 -12.81 13.01 -17.69
CA GLY A 144 -13.62 11.86 -18.12
C GLY A 144 -13.26 10.52 -17.48
N ALA A 145 -12.37 10.47 -16.48
CA ALA A 145 -12.14 9.26 -15.70
C ALA A 145 -13.34 8.93 -14.80
N ALA A 146 -13.93 7.75 -14.98
CA ALA A 146 -15.09 7.28 -14.20
C ALA A 146 -14.76 6.92 -12.73
N GLU A 147 -13.47 6.85 -12.36
CA GLU A 147 -13.02 6.48 -11.02
C GLU A 147 -11.74 7.23 -10.64
N HIS A 148 -11.66 7.75 -9.40
CA HIS A 148 -10.42 8.25 -8.81
C HIS A 148 -9.43 7.10 -8.58
N VAL A 149 -8.27 7.18 -9.21
CA VAL A 149 -7.16 6.22 -9.08
C VAL A 149 -5.98 6.94 -8.44
N VAL A 150 -5.71 6.66 -7.16
CA VAL A 150 -4.78 7.43 -6.33
C VAL A 150 -3.60 6.56 -5.95
N ALA A 151 -2.37 7.06 -6.14
CA ALA A 151 -1.16 6.43 -5.64
C ALA A 151 -0.53 7.26 -4.51
N ILE A 152 -0.13 6.61 -3.43
CA ILE A 152 0.60 7.20 -2.31
C ILE A 152 1.95 6.49 -2.22
N VAL A 153 3.04 7.21 -2.48
CA VAL A 153 4.40 6.67 -2.40
C VAL A 153 5.09 7.15 -1.13
N SER A 154 5.32 6.23 -0.20
CA SER A 154 5.86 6.52 1.13
C SER A 154 6.81 5.39 1.58
N HIS A 155 6.78 5.04 2.87
CA HIS A 155 7.79 4.23 3.55
C HIS A 155 7.15 3.11 4.37
N GLY A 156 7.94 2.12 4.79
CA GLY A 156 7.37 0.88 5.35
C GLY A 156 6.62 1.09 6.67
N ILE A 157 7.18 1.86 7.61
CA ILE A 157 6.56 2.04 8.92
C ILE A 157 5.36 2.99 8.80
N LEU A 158 5.53 4.10 8.08
CA LEU A 158 4.43 5.01 7.83
C LEU A 158 3.28 4.36 7.04
N SER A 159 3.54 3.57 5.99
CA SER A 159 2.48 2.87 5.24
C SER A 159 1.68 1.92 6.13
N SER A 160 2.35 1.26 7.07
CA SER A 160 1.66 0.45 8.09
C SER A 160 0.78 1.31 9.01
N SER A 161 1.23 2.53 9.36
CA SER A 161 0.46 3.48 10.15
C SER A 161 -0.76 3.99 9.38
N LEU A 162 -0.55 4.48 8.15
CA LEU A 162 -1.61 4.94 7.24
C LEU A 162 -2.71 3.89 7.07
N TRP A 163 -2.35 2.63 6.81
CA TRP A 163 -3.32 1.56 6.72
C TRP A 163 -4.11 1.37 8.02
N ARG A 164 -3.45 1.34 9.18
CA ARG A 164 -4.16 1.20 10.47
C ARG A 164 -5.07 2.39 10.77
N ARG A 165 -4.63 3.62 10.49
CA ARG A 165 -5.43 4.83 10.69
C ARG A 165 -6.62 4.86 9.73
N LEU A 166 -6.43 4.49 8.46
CA LEU A 166 -7.51 4.33 7.50
C LEU A 166 -8.50 3.25 7.95
N LEU A 167 -8.01 2.09 8.41
CA LEU A 167 -8.86 1.00 8.92
C LEU A 167 -9.76 1.46 10.07
N LEU A 168 -9.30 2.38 10.92
CA LEU A 168 -10.12 2.98 11.99
C LEU A 168 -11.20 3.93 11.47
N ARG A 169 -11.09 4.44 10.23
CA ARG A 169 -12.13 5.22 9.55
C ARG A 169 -13.15 4.36 8.82
N LEU A 170 -12.80 3.10 8.50
CA LEU A 170 -13.68 2.20 7.76
C LEU A 170 -14.78 1.65 8.67
N GLY A 171 -16.02 1.62 8.16
CA GLY A 171 -17.16 1.12 8.92
C GLY A 171 -17.00 -0.35 9.36
N PRO A 172 -17.68 -0.79 10.43
CA PRO A 172 -17.62 -2.17 10.87
C PRO A 172 -18.10 -3.13 9.77
N LYS A 173 -17.38 -4.23 9.54
CA LYS A 173 -17.67 -5.24 8.49
C LYS A 173 -17.69 -4.68 7.05
N SER A 174 -17.21 -3.45 6.82
CA SER A 174 -17.11 -2.85 5.48
C SER A 174 -15.91 -3.34 4.67
N VAL A 175 -14.92 -3.95 5.34
CA VAL A 175 -13.67 -4.40 4.74
C VAL A 175 -13.77 -5.85 4.31
N LYS A 176 -13.49 -6.10 3.03
CA LYS A 176 -13.37 -7.44 2.44
C LYS A 176 -11.96 -7.66 1.95
N VAL A 177 -11.53 -8.92 1.93
CA VAL A 177 -10.27 -9.36 1.33
C VAL A 177 -10.61 -10.16 0.08
N SER A 178 -9.94 -9.87 -1.04
CA SER A 178 -10.16 -10.58 -2.30
C SER A 178 -9.79 -12.08 -2.17
N ARG A 179 -10.38 -12.91 -3.03
CA ARG A 179 -10.13 -14.36 -3.01
C ARG A 179 -8.68 -14.65 -3.39
N GLU A 180 -8.11 -13.84 -4.26
CA GLU A 180 -6.72 -13.94 -4.72
C GLU A 180 -5.75 -13.69 -3.57
N VAL A 181 -6.03 -12.69 -2.72
CA VAL A 181 -5.21 -12.42 -1.53
C VAL A 181 -5.32 -13.56 -0.51
N ILE A 182 -6.54 -14.07 -0.27
CA ILE A 182 -6.73 -15.21 0.64
C ILE A 182 -6.04 -16.46 0.11
N ALA A 183 -6.09 -16.71 -1.19
CA ALA A 183 -5.41 -17.84 -1.81
C ALA A 183 -3.88 -17.73 -1.70
N ALA A 184 -3.33 -16.52 -1.85
CA ALA A 184 -1.89 -16.29 -1.80
C ALA A 184 -1.32 -16.23 -0.37
N ARG A 185 -2.07 -15.69 0.60
CA ARG A 185 -1.58 -15.40 1.97
C ARG A 185 -2.30 -16.15 3.08
N GLY A 186 -3.37 -16.88 2.76
CA GLY A 186 -4.25 -17.48 3.75
C GLY A 186 -5.08 -16.43 4.50
N GLN A 187 -5.29 -16.64 5.80
CA GLN A 187 -6.06 -15.73 6.63
C GLN A 187 -5.28 -14.44 6.91
N VAL A 188 -5.86 -13.30 6.55
CA VAL A 188 -5.26 -11.98 6.76
C VAL A 188 -5.80 -11.34 8.03
N VAL A 189 -4.91 -10.89 8.91
CA VAL A 189 -5.26 -10.06 10.06
C VAL A 189 -5.30 -8.60 9.61
N LEU A 190 -6.49 -7.99 9.55
CA LEU A 190 -6.64 -6.63 8.98
C LEU A 190 -5.74 -5.59 9.65
N ALA A 191 -5.56 -5.63 10.98
CA ALA A 191 -4.68 -4.68 11.67
C ALA A 191 -3.18 -4.86 11.32
N HIS A 192 -2.79 -6.00 10.73
CA HIS A 192 -1.42 -6.41 10.49
C HIS A 192 -1.27 -7.12 9.14
N LEU A 193 -1.20 -6.34 8.06
CA LEU A 193 -1.05 -6.88 6.69
C LEU A 193 0.35 -7.46 6.39
N GLY A 194 1.31 -7.30 7.30
CA GLY A 194 2.68 -7.78 7.17
C GLY A 194 3.69 -6.68 6.86
N GLY A 195 4.88 -7.10 6.43
CA GLY A 195 5.95 -6.19 6.00
C GLY A 195 5.68 -5.56 4.63
N TRP A 196 6.40 -4.48 4.35
CA TRP A 196 6.35 -3.76 3.08
C TRP A 196 7.67 -3.94 2.35
N SER A 197 7.67 -4.62 1.21
CA SER A 197 8.84 -4.78 0.37
C SER A 197 9.15 -3.48 -0.39
N ASN A 198 10.39 -3.26 -0.82
CA ASN A 198 10.70 -2.12 -1.68
C ASN A 198 9.90 -2.21 -2.98
N THR A 199 9.21 -1.13 -3.36
CA THR A 199 8.18 -1.07 -4.42
C THR A 199 7.02 -2.06 -4.28
N GLY A 200 6.89 -2.71 -3.13
CA GLY A 200 5.70 -3.44 -2.75
C GLY A 200 4.51 -2.50 -2.56
N PHE A 201 3.34 -2.93 -3.01
CA PHE A 201 2.13 -2.10 -2.94
C PHE A 201 0.92 -2.83 -2.34
N LEU A 202 0.08 -2.06 -1.65
CA LEU A 202 -1.28 -2.42 -1.27
C LEU A 202 -2.23 -1.80 -2.29
N GLU A 203 -3.16 -2.59 -2.82
CA GLU A 203 -4.22 -2.09 -3.70
C GLU A 203 -5.58 -2.26 -3.02
N LEU A 204 -6.34 -1.18 -2.95
CA LEU A 204 -7.69 -1.14 -2.37
C LEU A 204 -8.69 -0.63 -3.40
N SER A 205 -9.91 -1.16 -3.36
CA SER A 205 -11.07 -0.55 -4.01
C SER A 205 -12.04 -0.08 -2.94
N ILE A 206 -12.32 1.23 -2.92
CA ILE A 206 -13.22 1.91 -2.01
C ILE A 206 -14.43 2.38 -2.82
N GLN A 207 -15.60 1.84 -2.52
CA GLN A 207 -16.83 2.06 -3.26
C GLN A 207 -17.94 2.52 -2.31
N ARG A 208 -18.71 3.53 -2.71
CA ARG A 208 -19.94 3.89 -1.99
C ARG A 208 -20.92 2.72 -2.11
N GLN A 209 -21.54 2.34 -1.00
CA GLN A 209 -22.67 1.43 -1.00
C GLN A 209 -23.90 2.27 -1.25
N ASP A 210 -24.65 1.92 -2.29
CA ASP A 210 -26.01 2.43 -2.40
C ASP A 210 -26.79 2.02 -1.16
N PRO A 211 -27.66 2.90 -0.62
CA PRO A 211 -28.59 2.48 0.42
C PRO A 211 -29.32 1.24 -0.10
N PRO A 212 -29.62 0.24 0.75
CA PRO A 212 -30.43 -0.87 0.33
C PRO A 212 -31.69 -0.28 -0.30
N SER A 213 -31.91 -0.56 -1.58
CA SER A 213 -33.18 -0.27 -2.23
C SER A 213 -34.26 -0.73 -1.26
N SER A 214 -35.19 0.17 -0.91
CA SER A 214 -36.34 -0.13 -0.06
C SER A 214 -36.83 -1.54 -0.38
N PRO A 215 -37.10 -2.40 0.61
CA PRO A 215 -37.61 -3.72 0.29
C PRO A 215 -38.81 -3.50 -0.62
N GLU A 216 -38.74 -4.00 -1.86
CA GLU A 216 -39.93 -4.15 -2.67
C GLU A 216 -40.92 -4.84 -1.74
N LEU A 217 -42.02 -4.13 -1.44
CA LEU A 217 -43.15 -4.77 -0.78
C LEU A 217 -43.54 -5.89 -1.73
N ASP A 218 -43.12 -7.11 -1.40
CA ASP A 218 -43.60 -8.32 -2.05
C ASP A 218 -45.12 -8.30 -1.89
N ILE A 219 -45.80 -7.76 -2.89
CA ILE A 219 -47.25 -7.95 -3.04
C ILE A 219 -47.38 -9.43 -3.38
N ILE A 220 -47.55 -10.24 -2.34
CA ILE A 220 -47.95 -11.63 -2.44
C ILE A 220 -49.33 -11.64 -3.10
N LEU A 221 -49.36 -11.78 -4.42
CA LEU A 221 -50.57 -12.19 -5.13
C LEU A 221 -50.82 -13.66 -4.76
N PRO A 222 -52.07 -14.04 -4.41
CA PRO A 222 -52.37 -15.40 -4.01
C PRO A 222 -52.17 -16.36 -5.19
N PRO A 223 -51.75 -17.62 -4.93
CA PRO A 223 -51.42 -18.56 -5.98
C PRO A 223 -52.69 -18.99 -6.72
N VAL A 224 -52.69 -18.78 -8.04
CA VAL A 224 -53.60 -19.46 -8.96
C VAL A 224 -53.15 -20.92 -9.02
N ILE A 225 -54.01 -21.83 -8.59
CA ILE A 225 -53.81 -23.29 -8.69
C ILE A 225 -54.22 -23.73 -10.10
N PRO A 226 -53.34 -24.34 -10.91
CA PRO A 226 -53.77 -25.16 -12.02
C PRO A 226 -53.87 -26.62 -11.55
N SER A 227 -55.00 -27.22 -11.88
CA SER A 227 -55.36 -28.61 -11.67
C SER A 227 -54.36 -29.61 -12.27
N LEU A 228 -54.20 -30.72 -11.57
CA LEU A 228 -53.53 -31.95 -11.97
C LEU A 228 -54.03 -32.48 -13.31
N ASP A 229 -53.13 -32.87 -14.22
CA ASP A 229 -53.15 -34.21 -14.80
C ASP A 229 -51.87 -34.56 -15.58
N GLU A 230 -51.64 -35.88 -15.61
CA GLU A 230 -50.80 -36.69 -16.50
C GLU A 230 -49.34 -37.06 -16.15
N GLN A 231 -49.18 -38.39 -16.20
CA GLN A 231 -48.06 -39.26 -15.90
C GLN A 231 -47.04 -39.29 -17.06
N ALA A 232 -45.76 -39.60 -16.77
CA ALA A 232 -44.97 -40.62 -17.49
C ALA A 232 -43.48 -40.66 -17.05
N THR A 233 -43.12 -41.73 -16.35
CA THR A 233 -42.03 -42.70 -16.61
C THR A 233 -40.63 -42.30 -17.13
N THR A 234 -39.61 -42.67 -16.31
CA THR A 234 -38.27 -43.27 -16.61
C THR A 234 -37.21 -42.40 -17.34
N THR A 235 -35.89 -42.45 -17.13
CA THR A 235 -34.93 -43.54 -16.88
C THR A 235 -33.62 -43.00 -16.23
N HIS A 236 -32.75 -43.94 -15.88
CA HIS A 236 -31.53 -43.87 -15.06
C HIS A 236 -30.23 -43.71 -15.92
N VAL A 237 -29.11 -43.44 -15.22
CA VAL A 237 -27.66 -43.73 -15.48
C VAL A 237 -26.75 -42.66 -16.19
N PRO A 238 -25.39 -42.66 -16.01
CA PRO A 238 -24.66 -41.82 -15.05
C PRO A 238 -23.47 -41.02 -15.66
N SER A 239 -22.71 -40.32 -14.80
CA SER A 239 -21.49 -39.55 -15.06
C SER A 239 -20.29 -40.30 -15.69
N PRO A 240 -19.31 -39.56 -16.22
CA PRO A 240 -17.90 -39.91 -16.00
C PRO A 240 -17.02 -38.76 -15.47
N LYS A 241 -15.91 -39.18 -14.86
CA LYS A 241 -14.90 -38.43 -14.09
C LYS A 241 -13.66 -38.03 -14.94
N SER A 242 -13.11 -36.84 -14.63
CA SER A 242 -11.68 -36.42 -14.57
C SER A 242 -10.85 -36.35 -15.89
N PRO A 243 -9.80 -35.48 -16.00
CA PRO A 243 -8.54 -35.62 -15.25
C PRO A 243 -7.85 -34.34 -14.71
N ILE A 244 -7.34 -34.51 -13.49
CA ILE A 244 -6.03 -34.14 -12.93
C ILE A 244 -5.06 -33.44 -13.91
N VAL A 245 -4.63 -32.23 -13.57
CA VAL A 245 -3.46 -31.56 -14.17
C VAL A 245 -2.38 -31.40 -13.09
N ILE A 246 -1.19 -31.88 -13.44
CA ILE A 246 0.04 -31.97 -12.63
C ILE A 246 0.77 -30.61 -12.69
N SER A 247 1.12 -30.06 -11.53
CA SER A 247 1.97 -28.87 -11.39
C SER A 247 3.46 -29.24 -11.54
N PRO A 248 4.30 -28.46 -12.25
CA PRO A 248 5.76 -28.61 -12.22
C PRO A 248 6.41 -27.86 -11.05
N PRO A 249 7.62 -28.28 -10.63
CA PRO A 249 8.23 -27.89 -9.36
C PRO A 249 8.88 -26.50 -9.35
N HIS A 250 8.80 -25.86 -8.18
CA HIS A 250 9.50 -24.64 -7.81
C HIS A 250 11.03 -24.82 -7.87
N LEU A 251 11.70 -23.97 -8.66
CA LEU A 251 13.15 -23.83 -8.63
C LEU A 251 13.52 -22.77 -7.59
N VAL A 252 14.31 -23.19 -6.59
CA VAL A 252 14.86 -22.37 -5.52
C VAL A 252 15.85 -21.37 -6.12
N THR A 253 15.58 -20.07 -5.98
CA THR A 253 16.58 -19.02 -6.23
C THR A 253 16.87 -18.31 -4.93
N GLU A 254 18.09 -18.50 -4.43
CA GLU A 254 18.69 -17.77 -3.32
C GLU A 254 18.60 -16.26 -3.57
N SER A 255 17.73 -15.60 -2.81
CA SER A 255 17.76 -14.16 -2.55
C SER A 255 18.11 -13.97 -1.09
N SER A 256 19.19 -13.23 -0.82
CA SER A 256 19.61 -12.95 0.55
C SER A 256 18.54 -12.10 1.27
N GLU A 257 17.72 -12.77 2.05
CA GLU A 257 16.72 -12.19 2.94
C GLU A 257 17.42 -11.51 4.11
N ALA A 258 17.59 -10.19 4.00
CA ALA A 258 17.62 -9.34 5.18
C ALA A 258 16.19 -8.89 5.45
N GLU A 259 15.32 -9.83 5.85
CA GLU A 259 14.01 -9.50 6.39
C GLU A 259 14.19 -8.67 7.67
N MET A 260 13.52 -7.52 7.74
CA MET A 260 13.37 -6.78 8.99
C MET A 260 12.33 -7.50 9.85
N PRO A 261 12.66 -8.02 11.05
CA PRO A 261 11.68 -8.64 11.91
C PRO A 261 10.70 -7.59 12.46
N ILE A 262 9.42 -7.90 12.30
CA ILE A 262 8.24 -7.21 12.83
C ILE A 262 8.36 -7.16 14.37
N ASP A 263 8.14 -5.98 14.97
CA ASP A 263 8.05 -5.84 16.42
C ASP A 263 6.82 -6.62 16.92
N GLN A 264 7.06 -7.61 17.78
CA GLN A 264 6.03 -8.45 18.40
C GLN A 264 5.09 -7.65 19.32
N LEU A 265 3.88 -8.20 19.44
CA LEU A 265 2.73 -7.74 20.21
C LEU A 265 3.07 -7.32 21.65
N ASP A 266 2.48 -6.21 22.08
CA ASP A 266 2.19 -5.97 23.50
C ASP A 266 0.72 -5.54 23.66
N VAL A 267 0.07 -6.21 24.60
CA VAL A 267 -1.34 -6.14 24.98
C VAL A 267 -1.65 -4.76 25.58
N ILE A 268 -2.75 -4.14 25.14
CA ILE A 268 -3.25 -2.87 25.68
C ILE A 268 -3.66 -3.08 27.14
N GLY A 269 -2.79 -2.69 28.08
CA GLY A 269 -3.09 -2.56 29.49
C GLY A 269 -3.64 -1.16 29.79
N ARG A 270 -4.83 -1.09 30.39
CA ARG A 270 -5.44 0.13 30.96
C ARG A 270 -4.54 0.70 32.07
N VAL A 271 -4.14 1.97 31.97
CA VAL A 271 -3.75 2.79 33.14
C VAL A 271 -4.24 4.23 32.97
N SER A 272 -4.72 4.77 34.09
CA SER A 272 -5.50 5.99 34.27
C SER A 272 -4.75 7.31 34.09
N VAL A 273 -5.56 8.32 33.74
CA VAL A 273 -5.29 9.75 33.53
C VAL A 273 -4.86 10.48 34.80
N THR A 274 -3.90 11.40 34.68
CA THR A 274 -3.91 12.70 35.39
C THR A 274 -3.25 13.78 34.53
N ASN A 275 -4.02 14.80 34.12
CA ASN A 275 -3.56 16.03 33.46
C ASN A 275 -2.76 16.94 34.41
N PRO A 276 -2.00 17.89 33.85
CA PRO A 276 -2.37 19.27 34.13
C PRO A 276 -2.48 20.14 32.87
N THR A 277 -3.53 20.95 32.95
CA THR A 277 -4.08 22.01 32.12
C THR A 277 -3.06 22.85 31.35
N ILE A 278 -3.19 22.86 30.02
CA ILE A 278 -2.82 23.99 29.16
C ILE A 278 -4.12 24.47 28.50
N ASP A 279 -4.37 25.76 28.65
CA ASP A 279 -5.56 26.48 28.22
C ASP A 279 -5.65 26.49 26.68
N LEU A 280 -6.47 25.58 26.13
CA LEU A 280 -6.83 25.54 24.72
C LEU A 280 -8.15 26.29 24.55
N GLN A 281 -8.10 27.41 23.82
CA GLN A 281 -9.29 27.94 23.18
C GLN A 281 -9.79 26.90 22.17
N SER A 282 -10.89 26.25 22.56
CA SER A 282 -11.59 25.19 21.86
C SER A 282 -12.36 25.72 20.66
N SER A 283 -12.01 25.24 19.47
CA SER A 283 -13.01 25.02 18.41
C SER A 283 -13.49 23.58 18.53
N GLU A 284 -14.69 23.38 19.08
CA GLU A 284 -15.36 22.08 19.08
C GLU A 284 -15.93 21.74 17.69
N GLU A 285 -16.01 20.43 17.43
CA GLU A 285 -16.80 19.76 16.38
C GLU A 285 -16.20 19.61 14.97
N ASP A 286 -15.25 18.69 14.82
CA ASP A 286 -15.56 17.53 13.97
C ASP A 286 -14.70 16.33 14.39
N GLY A 287 -15.32 15.18 14.63
CA GLY A 287 -14.60 13.94 14.91
C GLY A 287 -13.82 13.47 13.67
N PRO A 288 -12.96 12.45 13.79
CA PRO A 288 -12.32 11.85 12.61
C PRO A 288 -13.39 11.39 11.61
N ARG A 289 -13.29 11.83 10.35
CA ARG A 289 -14.27 11.50 9.31
C ARG A 289 -14.38 9.98 9.13
N LEU A 290 -15.56 9.44 9.43
CA LEU A 290 -15.86 8.03 9.21
C LEU A 290 -16.34 7.78 7.78
N LEU A 291 -15.91 6.67 7.19
CA LEU A 291 -16.34 6.20 5.88
C LEU A 291 -17.56 5.28 6.01
N GLU A 292 -18.59 5.76 6.70
CA GLU A 292 -19.88 5.08 6.77
C GLU A 292 -20.51 5.03 5.38
N GLY A 293 -21.14 3.89 5.05
CA GLY A 293 -21.70 3.68 3.72
C GLY A 293 -20.66 3.42 2.62
N TYR A 294 -19.36 3.30 2.93
CA TYR A 294 -18.37 2.80 1.97
C TYR A 294 -18.03 1.34 2.23
N ARG A 295 -17.78 0.59 1.16
CA ARG A 295 -17.19 -0.75 1.19
C ARG A 295 -15.76 -0.66 0.68
N THR A 296 -14.83 -1.28 1.42
CA THR A 296 -13.43 -1.38 1.01
C THR A 296 -13.07 -2.82 0.72
N THR A 297 -12.48 -3.09 -0.44
CA THR A 297 -11.94 -4.41 -0.79
C THR A 297 -10.44 -4.33 -0.93
N ILE A 298 -9.71 -5.13 -0.16
CA ILE A 298 -8.27 -5.34 -0.32
C ILE A 298 -8.06 -6.26 -1.52
N LEU A 299 -7.47 -5.73 -2.58
CA LEU A 299 -7.24 -6.44 -3.85
C LEU A 299 -5.85 -7.07 -3.91
N VAL A 300 -4.84 -6.42 -3.33
CA VAL A 300 -3.44 -6.87 -3.30
C VAL A 300 -2.80 -6.47 -1.98
N VAL A 301 -1.99 -7.34 -1.37
CA VAL A 301 -1.18 -7.03 -0.17
C VAL A 301 0.28 -7.27 -0.48
N ASP A 302 1.09 -6.20 -0.40
CA ASP A 302 2.52 -6.18 -0.72
C ASP A 302 2.81 -6.88 -2.06
N GLY A 303 2.13 -6.40 -3.10
CA GLY A 303 2.26 -6.89 -4.48
C GLY A 303 3.65 -6.63 -5.03
N GLN A 304 4.25 -7.69 -5.59
CA GLN A 304 5.62 -7.69 -6.12
C GLN A 304 5.70 -8.32 -7.52
N GLN A 305 4.56 -8.39 -8.23
CA GLN A 305 4.47 -9.05 -9.55
C GLN A 305 5.44 -8.44 -10.56
N HIS A 306 5.64 -7.13 -10.52
CA HIS A 306 6.59 -6.39 -11.35
C HIS A 306 8.06 -6.75 -11.09
N LEU A 307 8.36 -7.36 -9.94
CA LEU A 307 9.71 -7.78 -9.58
C LEU A 307 10.05 -9.18 -10.12
N GLN A 308 9.10 -9.89 -10.73
CA GLN A 308 9.35 -11.22 -11.26
C GLN A 308 10.50 -11.18 -12.30
N GLY A 309 11.52 -12.00 -12.06
CA GLY A 309 12.70 -12.09 -12.91
C GLY A 309 13.66 -10.89 -12.83
N LEU A 310 13.40 -9.88 -11.99
CA LEU A 310 14.35 -8.81 -11.74
C LEU A 310 15.55 -9.36 -10.96
N LYS A 311 16.74 -9.22 -11.52
CA LYS A 311 17.99 -9.59 -10.86
C LYS A 311 18.82 -8.35 -10.62
N ARG A 312 19.40 -8.27 -9.42
CA ARG A 312 20.38 -7.23 -9.10
C ARG A 312 21.59 -7.36 -10.03
N GLN A 313 22.00 -6.23 -10.60
CA GLN A 313 23.21 -6.15 -11.41
C GLN A 313 24.46 -6.49 -10.57
N ARG A 314 25.32 -7.34 -11.12
CA ARG A 314 26.57 -7.80 -10.49
C ARG A 314 27.64 -6.70 -10.46
N GLY A 315 28.75 -6.94 -9.74
CA GLY A 315 29.89 -6.02 -9.71
C GLY A 315 29.66 -4.74 -8.91
N GLY A 316 28.73 -4.75 -7.95
CA GLY A 316 28.43 -3.59 -7.09
C GLY A 316 27.52 -2.53 -7.71
N ILE A 317 27.32 -2.55 -9.03
CA ILE A 317 26.52 -1.56 -9.77
C ILE A 317 25.09 -1.48 -9.24
N GLY A 318 24.45 -2.62 -8.97
CA GLY A 318 23.09 -2.66 -8.44
C GLY A 318 22.94 -2.19 -6.99
N ARG A 319 24.05 -1.96 -6.26
CA ARG A 319 24.05 -1.41 -4.89
C ARG A 319 24.50 0.06 -4.86
N ALA A 320 25.09 0.54 -5.95
CA ALA A 320 25.51 1.93 -6.08
C ALA A 320 24.29 2.84 -6.19
N GLU A 321 24.48 4.09 -5.74
CA GLU A 321 23.51 5.17 -5.89
C GLU A 321 23.11 5.35 -7.36
N HIS A 322 21.80 5.56 -7.57
CA HIS A 322 21.25 5.86 -8.87
C HIS A 322 21.48 7.32 -9.25
N ASP A 323 22.21 7.52 -10.35
CA ASP A 323 22.40 8.82 -10.97
C ASP A 323 21.47 8.94 -12.18
N ASP A 324 20.59 9.94 -12.16
CA ASP A 324 19.60 10.19 -13.22
C ASP A 324 20.27 10.57 -14.55
N LYS A 325 21.56 10.95 -14.53
CA LYS A 325 22.37 11.21 -15.73
C LYS A 325 22.93 9.93 -16.37
N GLN A 326 22.87 8.79 -15.69
CA GLN A 326 23.33 7.52 -16.26
C GLN A 326 22.37 7.05 -17.34
N GLN A 327 22.85 7.06 -18.58
CA GLN A 327 22.09 6.56 -19.73
C GLN A 327 22.30 5.06 -19.90
N SER A 328 21.27 4.36 -20.37
CA SER A 328 21.42 2.96 -20.76
C SER A 328 22.39 2.85 -21.94
N MET A 329 23.10 1.72 -22.05
CA MET A 329 24.01 1.47 -23.17
C MET A 329 23.31 1.59 -24.53
N THR A 330 22.01 1.32 -24.59
CA THR A 330 21.15 1.54 -25.76
C THR A 330 21.03 3.01 -26.19
N ALA A 331 21.20 3.98 -25.29
CA ALA A 331 21.23 5.39 -25.65
C ALA A 331 22.50 5.76 -26.45
N PHE A 332 23.60 5.02 -26.24
CA PHE A 332 24.85 5.20 -27.00
C PHE A 332 24.77 4.62 -28.41
N PHE A 333 23.90 3.63 -28.64
CA PHE A 333 23.64 3.09 -29.96
C PHE A 333 22.53 3.90 -30.64
N LYS A 334 22.91 4.85 -31.50
CA LYS A 334 21.96 5.60 -32.36
C LYS A 334 20.99 4.63 -33.03
N ARG A 335 19.67 4.87 -32.91
CA ARG A 335 18.65 4.18 -33.70
C ARG A 335 19.09 4.20 -35.17
N ALA A 336 19.31 3.03 -35.76
CA ALA A 336 19.54 2.92 -37.20
C ALA A 336 18.42 3.66 -37.92
N ARG A 337 18.77 4.54 -38.86
CA ARG A 337 17.79 5.18 -39.74
C ARG A 337 17.01 4.06 -40.43
N LYS A 338 15.69 4.08 -40.25
CA LYS A 338 14.79 3.36 -41.15
C LYS A 338 14.81 4.16 -42.45
N ASP A 339 15.54 3.64 -43.43
CA ASP A 339 15.41 4.07 -44.83
C ASP A 339 14.10 3.54 -45.42
#